data_AF-A0A0D0BD51-F1
#
_entry.id   AF-A0A0D0BD51-F1
#
_cell.length_a   1.000
_cell.length_b   1.000
_cell.length_c   1.000
_cell.angle_alpha   90.00
_cell.angle_beta   90.00
_cell.angle_gamma   90.00
#
_symmetry.space_group_name_H-M   'P 1'
#
loop_
_entity.id
_entity.type
_entity.pdbx_description
1 polymer ?
#
loop_
_entity_poly.entity_id
_entity_poly.type
_entity_poly.pdbx_seq_one_letter_code
_entity_poly.pdbx_strand_id
1 'polypeptide(L)'
;MTSTAGSPVVVVHGPPGTGKTTTISSAAEIWSKKINKPVWIVGYSNVAVKNIAEKLLERDVDFKLVVSVEFYVEWHEHIYEKIQEKLIRTDRLPKHQLALSRKIGSSTVILSTLTLLSNPALEQNGMFDIVPVRNLVVDEASQIDIFEYMASSGYFQ
;
A
#
# COMPACT_ATOMS: atom_id res chain seq x y z
N MET A 1 5.61 -12.48 -18.40
CA MET A 1 5.47 -11.07 -17.96
C MET A 1 6.14 -10.21 -19.01
N THR A 2 5.41 -9.31 -19.63
CA THR A 2 5.96 -8.29 -20.53
C THR A 2 5.98 -6.96 -19.77
N SER A 3 7.11 -6.25 -19.81
CA SER A 3 7.27 -4.92 -19.21
C SER A 3 7.98 -4.01 -20.21
N THR A 4 7.46 -2.81 -20.43
CA THR A 4 8.14 -1.79 -21.25
C THR A 4 9.07 -0.98 -20.35
N ALA A 5 10.39 -1.14 -20.50
CA ALA A 5 11.39 -0.42 -19.71
C ALA A 5 11.74 0.93 -20.37
N GLY A 6 11.79 2.01 -19.58
CA GLY A 6 12.15 3.36 -20.04
C GLY A 6 11.09 4.44 -19.82
N SER A 7 9.88 4.07 -19.38
CA SER A 7 8.78 4.98 -19.08
C SER A 7 8.60 5.17 -17.56
N PRO A 8 8.06 6.32 -17.08
CA PRO A 8 7.73 6.53 -15.67
C PRO A 8 6.63 5.59 -15.14
N VAL A 9 6.03 4.79 -16.03
CA VAL A 9 4.96 3.82 -15.74
C VAL A 9 5.33 2.48 -16.35
N VAL A 10 5.19 1.41 -15.57
CA VAL A 10 5.39 0.03 -16.01
C VAL A 10 4.09 -0.73 -15.80
N VAL A 11 3.58 -1.38 -16.85
CA VAL A 11 2.40 -2.25 -16.76
C VAL A 11 2.86 -3.70 -16.77
N VAL A 12 2.40 -4.48 -15.79
CA VAL A 12 2.65 -5.91 -15.71
C VAL A 12 1.33 -6.64 -15.92
N HIS A 13 1.25 -7.46 -16.96
CA HIS A 13 0.10 -8.33 -17.23
C HIS A 13 0.48 -9.81 -17.05
N GLY A 14 -0.44 -10.57 -16.46
CA GLY A 14 -0.29 -12.01 -16.27
C GLY A 14 -1.63 -12.70 -15.97
N PRO A 15 -1.97 -13.82 -16.62
CA PRO A 15 -3.13 -14.65 -16.29
C PRO A 15 -3.22 -15.02 -14.79
N PRO A 16 -4.38 -15.51 -14.31
CA PRO A 16 -4.50 -16.07 -12.96
C PRO A 16 -3.41 -17.12 -12.69
N GLY A 17 -2.85 -17.14 -11.47
CA GLY A 17 -1.80 -18.09 -11.08
C GLY A 17 -0.37 -17.78 -11.56
N THR A 18 -0.15 -16.72 -12.34
CA THR A 18 1.20 -16.39 -12.89
C THR A 18 2.14 -15.65 -11.94
N GLY A 19 1.84 -15.64 -10.63
CA GLY A 19 2.74 -15.09 -9.62
C GLY A 19 2.82 -13.56 -9.55
N LYS A 20 1.79 -12.82 -10.00
CA LYS A 20 1.76 -11.33 -9.92
C LYS A 20 2.04 -10.81 -8.50
N THR A 21 1.33 -11.33 -7.49
CA THR A 21 1.55 -11.01 -6.07
C THR A 21 2.98 -11.34 -5.62
N THR A 22 3.54 -12.46 -6.10
CA THR A 22 4.93 -12.84 -5.84
C THR A 22 5.91 -11.84 -6.44
N THR A 23 5.64 -11.34 -7.65
CA THR A 23 6.46 -10.30 -8.30
C THR A 23 6.35 -8.97 -7.56
N ILE A 24 5.14 -8.55 -7.16
CA ILE A 24 4.94 -7.32 -6.37
C ILE A 24 5.73 -7.38 -5.07
N SER A 25 5.59 -8.47 -4.31
CA SER A 25 6.29 -8.65 -3.03
C SER A 25 7.82 -8.74 -3.20
N SER A 26 8.31 -9.37 -4.27
CA SER A 26 9.75 -9.40 -4.59
C SER A 26 10.30 -8.02 -4.96
N ALA A 27 9.52 -7.21 -5.71
CA ALA A 27 9.91 -5.86 -6.06
C ALA A 27 9.97 -4.96 -4.81
N ALA A 28 8.96 -5.05 -3.94
CA ALA A 28 8.91 -4.34 -2.67
C ALA A 28 10.08 -4.72 -1.74
N GLU A 29 10.45 -6.00 -1.69
CA GLU A 29 11.63 -6.48 -0.95
C GLU A 29 12.91 -5.82 -1.46
N ILE A 30 13.11 -5.75 -2.78
CA ILE A 30 14.29 -5.10 -3.37
C ILE A 30 14.30 -3.60 -3.05
N TRP A 31 13.18 -2.89 -3.28
CA TRP A 31 13.10 -1.46 -3.04
C TRP A 31 13.30 -1.10 -1.56
N SER A 32 12.73 -1.87 -0.64
CA SER A 32 12.85 -1.63 0.80
C SER A 32 14.20 -2.05 1.35
N LYS A 33 14.59 -3.31 1.20
CA LYS A 33 15.79 -3.88 1.86
C LYS A 33 17.09 -3.51 1.16
N LYS A 34 17.11 -3.41 -0.17
CA LYS A 34 18.35 -3.22 -0.94
C LYS A 34 18.59 -1.77 -1.37
N ILE A 35 17.51 -1.04 -1.67
CA ILE A 35 17.60 0.33 -2.22
C ILE A 35 17.15 1.39 -1.19
N ASN A 36 16.46 0.98 -0.12
CA ASN A 36 15.89 1.86 0.90
C ASN A 36 15.03 2.98 0.31
N LYS A 37 14.13 2.61 -0.61
CA LYS A 37 13.19 3.53 -1.27
C LYS A 37 11.79 3.35 -0.68
N PRO A 38 11.00 4.43 -0.60
CA PRO A 38 9.61 4.34 -0.20
C PRO A 38 8.78 3.69 -1.30
N VAL A 39 7.89 2.78 -0.90
CA VAL A 39 7.00 2.03 -1.79
C VAL A 39 5.60 2.08 -1.22
N TRP A 40 4.66 2.49 -2.06
CA TRP A 40 3.23 2.39 -1.79
C TRP A 40 2.67 1.27 -2.66
N ILE A 41 1.99 0.32 -2.03
CA ILE A 41 1.30 -0.77 -2.71
C ILE A 41 -0.18 -0.63 -2.41
N VAL A 42 -0.97 -0.39 -3.45
CA VAL A 42 -2.41 -0.23 -3.34
C VAL A 42 -3.15 -1.29 -4.12
N GLY A 43 -4.35 -1.61 -3.66
CA GLY A 43 -5.28 -2.50 -4.35
C GLY A 43 -6.70 -1.98 -4.26
N TYR A 44 -7.61 -2.60 -5.00
CA TYR A 44 -9.02 -2.21 -5.00
C TYR A 44 -9.72 -2.56 -3.67
N SER A 45 -9.38 -3.69 -3.05
CA SER A 45 -10.03 -4.17 -1.82
C SER A 45 -9.04 -4.43 -0.69
N ASN A 46 -9.54 -4.38 0.56
CA ASN A 46 -8.75 -4.75 1.74
C ASN A 46 -8.22 -6.20 1.65
N VAL A 47 -8.99 -7.12 1.08
CA VAL A 47 -8.60 -8.53 0.91
C VAL A 47 -7.41 -8.64 -0.05
N ALA A 48 -7.44 -7.94 -1.18
CA ALA A 48 -6.32 -7.94 -2.14
C ALA A 48 -5.02 -7.43 -1.49
N VAL A 49 -5.13 -6.31 -0.77
CA VAL A 49 -3.98 -5.68 -0.10
C VAL A 49 -3.45 -6.56 1.04
N LYS A 50 -4.34 -7.20 1.81
CA LYS A 50 -3.97 -8.19 2.84
C LYS A 50 -3.17 -9.34 2.24
N ASN A 51 -3.61 -9.91 1.12
CA ASN A 51 -2.94 -11.05 0.51
C ASN A 51 -1.48 -10.70 0.14
N ILE A 52 -1.24 -9.45 -0.30
CA ILE A 52 0.12 -8.94 -0.52
C ILE A 52 0.86 -8.80 0.81
N ALA A 53 0.23 -8.23 1.85
CA ALA A 53 0.81 -8.09 3.18
C ALA A 53 1.31 -9.43 3.76
N GLU A 54 0.55 -10.50 3.59
CA GLU A 54 0.97 -11.85 4.00
C GLU A 54 2.19 -12.34 3.21
N LYS A 55 2.27 -12.04 1.91
CA LYS A 55 3.48 -12.34 1.11
C LYS A 55 4.69 -11.52 1.50
N LEU A 56 4.50 -10.29 1.97
CA LEU A 56 5.59 -9.49 2.52
C LEU A 56 6.08 -10.05 3.87
N LEU A 57 5.17 -10.53 4.72
CA LEU A 57 5.54 -11.22 5.96
C LEU A 57 6.36 -12.50 5.68
N GLU A 58 5.93 -13.33 4.74
CA GLU A 58 6.67 -14.54 4.33
C GLU A 58 8.12 -14.24 3.89
N ARG A 59 8.37 -13.01 3.44
CA ARG A 59 9.68 -12.50 2.97
C ARG A 59 10.42 -11.65 4.00
N ASP A 60 9.89 -11.55 5.22
CA ASP A 60 10.43 -10.71 6.28
C ASP A 60 10.58 -9.23 5.86
N VAL A 61 9.68 -8.74 4.99
CA VAL A 61 9.66 -7.32 4.59
C VAL A 61 8.90 -6.53 5.65
N ASP A 62 9.51 -5.46 6.15
CA ASP A 62 8.82 -4.56 7.06
C ASP A 62 7.87 -3.62 6.31
N PHE A 63 6.66 -3.47 6.82
CA PHE A 63 5.60 -2.67 6.21
C PHE A 63 4.59 -2.19 7.26
N LYS A 64 3.78 -1.20 6.87
CA LYS A 64 2.54 -0.83 7.56
C LYS A 64 1.35 -0.98 6.64
N LEU A 65 0.29 -1.62 7.12
CA LEU A 65 -0.99 -1.72 6.43
C LEU A 65 -1.95 -0.70 7.02
N VAL A 66 -2.34 0.31 6.23
CA VAL A 66 -3.31 1.32 6.64
C VAL A 66 -4.68 0.96 6.11
N VAL A 67 -5.71 1.00 6.96
CA VAL A 67 -7.10 0.67 6.60
C VAL A 67 -8.08 1.74 7.08
N SER A 68 -9.06 2.09 6.24
CA SER A 68 -10.16 3.00 6.63
C SER A 68 -11.18 2.27 7.49
N VAL A 69 -11.73 2.95 8.50
CA VAL A 69 -12.86 2.45 9.31
C VAL A 69 -14.19 2.42 8.54
N GLU A 70 -14.34 3.24 7.52
CA GLU A 70 -15.63 3.45 6.84
C GLU A 70 -15.96 2.36 5.80
N PHE A 71 -14.95 1.64 5.31
CA PHE A 71 -15.13 0.49 4.40
C PHE A 71 -15.13 -0.85 5.15
N TYR A 72 -15.53 -0.82 6.42
CA TYR A 72 -15.66 -1.98 7.31
C TYR A 72 -16.96 -2.75 7.00
N VAL A 73 -16.91 -3.61 5.98
CA VAL A 73 -17.84 -4.74 5.87
C VAL A 73 -17.01 -5.98 6.17
N GLU A 74 -17.37 -6.69 7.24
CA GLU A 74 -16.77 -7.97 7.71
C GLU A 74 -15.40 -7.87 8.38
N TRP A 75 -15.33 -7.13 9.49
CA TRP A 75 -14.21 -7.27 10.44
C TRP A 75 -14.31 -8.60 11.18
N HIS A 76 -13.77 -9.61 10.56
CA HIS A 76 -13.40 -10.84 11.21
C HIS A 76 -11.96 -10.67 11.70
N GLU A 77 -11.75 -10.37 12.99
CA GLU A 77 -10.42 -10.19 13.58
C GLU A 77 -9.43 -11.29 13.16
N HIS A 78 -9.94 -12.51 12.99
CA HIS A 78 -9.19 -13.68 12.53
C HIS A 78 -8.51 -13.51 11.17
N ILE A 79 -9.05 -12.66 10.30
CA ILE A 79 -8.46 -12.38 8.98
C ILE A 79 -7.11 -11.67 9.16
N TYR A 80 -6.93 -10.83 10.19
CA TYR A 80 -5.72 -10.02 10.36
C TYR A 80 -4.74 -10.54 11.43
N GLU A 81 -5.01 -11.68 12.07
CA GLU A 81 -4.19 -12.23 13.18
C GLU A 81 -2.69 -12.19 12.89
N LYS A 82 -2.26 -12.55 11.67
CA LYS A 82 -0.85 -12.58 11.28
C LYS A 82 -0.21 -11.19 11.14
N ILE A 83 -0.99 -10.17 10.80
CA ILE A 83 -0.52 -8.82 10.43
C ILE A 83 -0.98 -7.72 11.39
N GLN A 84 -1.62 -8.08 12.51
CA GLN A 84 -2.22 -7.14 13.45
C GLN A 84 -1.24 -6.09 13.97
N GLU A 85 0.02 -6.46 14.23
CA GLU A 85 1.06 -5.55 14.72
C GLU A 85 1.49 -4.49 13.69
N LYS A 86 1.29 -4.79 12.40
CA LYS A 86 1.61 -3.91 11.27
C LYS A 86 0.40 -3.12 10.79
N LEU A 87 -0.79 -3.41 11.31
CA LEU A 87 -2.04 -2.73 10.97
C LEU A 87 -2.15 -1.36 11.66
N ILE A 88 -2.55 -0.34 10.91
CA ILE A 88 -2.89 0.99 11.39
C ILE A 88 -4.28 1.34 10.85
N ARG A 89 -5.21 1.67 11.75
CA ARG A 89 -6.53 2.16 11.35
C ARG A 89 -6.50 3.68 11.23
N THR A 90 -7.24 4.24 10.27
CA THR A 90 -7.29 5.69 10.07
C THR A 90 -7.78 6.47 11.28
N ASP A 91 -8.77 5.96 12.02
CA ASP A 91 -9.28 6.55 13.26
C ASP A 91 -8.25 6.58 14.40
N ARG A 92 -7.18 5.78 14.27
CA ARG A 92 -6.09 5.66 15.24
C ARG A 92 -4.77 6.21 14.72
N LEU A 93 -4.78 6.91 13.58
CA LEU A 93 -3.60 7.62 13.11
C LEU A 93 -3.20 8.68 14.14
N PRO A 94 -1.94 8.70 14.60
CA PRO A 94 -1.47 9.75 15.47
C PRO A 94 -1.60 11.13 14.81
N LYS A 95 -2.18 12.09 15.52
CA LYS A 95 -2.43 13.47 15.04
C LYS A 95 -1.18 14.33 14.89
N HIS A 96 -0.06 13.87 15.42
CA HIS A 96 1.20 14.61 15.41
C HIS A 96 2.24 13.81 14.63
N GLN A 97 2.90 14.48 13.68
CA GLN A 97 3.87 13.87 12.77
C GLN A 97 4.94 13.06 13.50
N LEU A 98 5.51 13.57 14.60
CA LEU A 98 6.51 12.85 15.40
C LEU A 98 5.98 11.51 15.96
N ALA A 99 4.73 11.48 16.42
CA ALA A 99 4.10 10.26 16.92
C ALA A 99 3.80 9.29 15.76
N LEU A 100 3.40 9.81 14.61
CA LEU A 100 3.23 9.01 13.40
C LEU A 100 4.58 8.42 12.93
N SER A 101 5.66 9.20 12.88
CA SER A 101 7.00 8.72 12.52
C SER A 101 7.46 7.59 13.43
N ARG A 102 7.21 7.69 14.75
CA ARG A 102 7.50 6.58 15.69
C ARG A 102 6.65 5.35 15.44
N LYS A 103 5.38 5.53 15.06
CA LYS A 103 4.47 4.42 14.75
C LYS A 103 4.83 3.72 13.43
N ILE A 104 5.25 4.49 12.41
CA ILE A 104 5.76 3.96 11.14
C ILE A 104 7.13 3.30 11.35
N GLY A 105 8.00 3.88 12.16
CA GLY A 105 9.34 3.36 12.42
C GLY A 105 10.22 3.47 11.17
N SER A 106 10.99 2.43 10.89
CA SER A 106 11.86 2.34 9.71
C SER A 106 11.15 1.79 8.47
N SER A 107 9.87 1.44 8.55
CA SER A 107 9.14 0.85 7.43
C SER A 107 9.08 1.84 6.26
N THR A 108 9.57 1.43 5.10
CA THR A 108 9.45 2.22 3.85
C THR A 108 8.31 1.74 2.95
N VAL A 109 7.66 0.63 3.32
CA VAL A 109 6.56 0.03 2.55
C VAL A 109 5.24 0.32 3.24
N ILE A 110 4.33 0.98 2.54
CA ILE A 110 2.96 1.23 3.00
C ILE A 110 1.98 0.52 2.07
N LEU A 111 1.01 -0.15 2.69
CA LEU A 111 -0.08 -0.83 2.01
C LEU A 111 -1.40 -0.15 2.37
N SER A 112 -2.28 0.04 1.39
CA SER A 112 -3.64 0.54 1.60
C SER A 112 -4.55 0.19 0.42
N THR A 113 -5.84 0.46 0.52
CA THR A 113 -6.68 0.53 -0.70
C THR A 113 -6.34 1.80 -1.50
N LEU A 114 -6.71 1.83 -2.79
CA LEU A 114 -6.55 3.02 -3.61
C LEU A 114 -7.37 4.20 -3.05
N THR A 115 -8.63 3.96 -2.66
CA THR A 115 -9.49 4.99 -2.06
C THR A 115 -8.87 5.59 -0.79
N LEU A 116 -8.19 4.78 0.01
CA LEU A 116 -7.55 5.25 1.23
C LEU A 116 -6.31 6.10 0.95
N LEU A 117 -5.60 5.86 -0.14
CA LEU A 117 -4.45 6.69 -0.53
C LEU A 117 -4.86 8.16 -0.69
N SER A 118 -6.08 8.43 -1.15
CA SER A 118 -6.64 9.79 -1.30
C SER A 118 -7.32 10.33 -0.03
N ASN A 119 -7.26 9.61 1.10
CA ASN A 119 -7.91 10.04 2.33
C ASN A 119 -7.14 11.23 2.95
N PRO A 120 -7.79 12.39 3.20
CA PRO A 120 -7.13 13.58 3.76
C PRO A 120 -6.43 13.34 5.10
N ALA A 121 -6.86 12.34 5.88
CA ALA A 121 -6.21 11.99 7.14
C ALA A 121 -4.75 11.54 6.95
N LEU A 122 -4.38 10.99 5.79
CA LEU A 122 -2.97 10.65 5.52
C LEU A 122 -2.13 11.92 5.38
N GLU A 123 -2.62 12.89 4.61
CA GLU A 123 -1.94 14.18 4.41
C GLU A 123 -1.89 14.99 5.70
N GLN A 124 -3.02 15.17 6.38
CA GLN A 124 -3.13 15.98 7.60
C GLN A 124 -2.25 15.49 8.74
N ASN A 125 -2.01 14.18 8.83
CA ASN A 125 -1.14 13.59 9.85
C ASN A 125 0.35 13.55 9.42
N GLY A 126 0.67 13.99 8.21
CA GLY A 126 2.04 14.04 7.67
C GLY A 126 2.56 12.68 7.17
N MET A 127 1.68 11.75 6.79
CA MET A 127 2.08 10.42 6.29
C MET A 127 3.01 10.52 5.08
N PHE A 128 2.68 11.39 4.12
CA PHE A 128 3.44 11.53 2.88
C PHE A 128 4.78 12.27 3.07
N ASP A 129 4.94 13.02 4.16
CA ASP A 129 6.24 13.57 4.55
C ASP A 129 7.17 12.49 5.09
N ILE A 130 6.62 11.50 5.79
CA ILE A 130 7.36 10.39 6.40
C ILE A 130 7.68 9.33 5.35
N VAL A 131 6.70 8.92 4.55
CA VAL A 131 6.86 7.94 3.46
C VAL A 131 6.28 8.51 2.16
N PRO A 132 7.06 9.23 1.36
CA PRO A 132 6.55 9.87 0.15
C PRO A 132 6.21 8.86 -0.95
N VAL A 133 5.18 9.15 -1.74
CA VAL A 133 4.71 8.31 -2.86
C VAL A 133 5.67 8.44 -4.06
N ARG A 134 6.83 7.77 -4.00
CA ARG A 134 7.83 7.76 -5.10
C ARG A 134 7.76 6.54 -5.99
N ASN A 135 7.43 5.38 -5.41
CA ASN A 135 7.16 4.15 -6.15
C ASN A 135 5.75 3.71 -5.77
N LEU A 136 4.83 3.74 -6.73
CA LEU A 136 3.44 3.31 -6.54
C LEU A 136 3.21 2.03 -7.34
N VAL A 137 2.75 1.00 -6.66
CA VAL A 137 2.30 -0.26 -7.26
C VAL A 137 0.79 -0.33 -7.07
N VAL A 138 0.07 -0.53 -8.16
CA VAL A 138 -1.39 -0.74 -8.15
C VAL A 138 -1.66 -2.19 -8.57
N ASP A 139 -2.09 -3.02 -7.62
CA ASP A 139 -2.52 -4.38 -7.92
C ASP A 139 -3.98 -4.41 -8.39
N GLU A 140 -4.29 -5.39 -9.24
CA GLU A 140 -5.61 -5.55 -9.85
C GLU A 140 -6.11 -4.28 -10.53
N ALA A 141 -5.19 -3.48 -11.08
CA ALA A 141 -5.45 -2.19 -11.73
C ALA A 141 -6.59 -2.23 -12.77
N SER A 142 -6.82 -3.38 -13.40
CA SER A 142 -7.91 -3.60 -14.37
C SER A 142 -9.31 -3.66 -13.77
N GLN A 143 -9.43 -3.84 -12.45
CA GLN A 143 -10.70 -3.87 -11.71
C GLN A 143 -11.06 -2.50 -11.13
N ILE A 144 -10.15 -1.53 -11.21
CA ILE A 144 -10.34 -0.18 -10.71
C ILE A 144 -10.99 0.66 -11.81
N ASP A 145 -12.13 1.28 -11.51
CA ASP A 145 -12.78 2.22 -12.42
C ASP A 145 -11.85 3.42 -12.69
N ILE A 146 -11.83 3.92 -13.92
CA ILE A 146 -10.97 5.04 -14.33
C ILE A 146 -11.18 6.30 -13.47
N PHE A 147 -12.38 6.48 -12.93
CA PHE A 147 -12.69 7.61 -12.04
C PHE A 147 -12.02 7.49 -10.66
N GLU A 148 -11.75 6.28 -10.17
CA GLU A 148 -11.07 6.08 -8.88
C GLU A 148 -9.58 6.47 -8.96
N TYR A 149 -8.95 6.36 -10.14
CA TYR A 149 -7.61 6.90 -10.36
C TYR A 149 -7.59 8.42 -10.32
N MET A 150 -8.60 9.09 -10.86
CA MET A 150 -8.65 10.55 -10.94
C MET A 150 -8.83 11.23 -9.58
N ALA A 151 -9.47 10.57 -8.61
CA ALA A 151 -9.60 11.08 -7.24
C ALA A 151 -8.23 11.30 -6.56
N SER A 152 -7.17 10.61 -7.00
CA SER A 152 -5.79 10.81 -6.51
C SER A 152 -5.04 11.95 -7.20
N SER A 153 -5.58 12.49 -8.31
CA SER A 153 -4.94 13.54 -9.13
C SER A 153 -5.52 14.94 -8.92
N GLY A 154 -6.53 15.08 -8.04
CA GLY A 154 -7.25 16.34 -7.81
C GLY A 154 -6.56 17.37 -6.90
N TYR A 155 -5.37 17.10 -6.37
CA TYR A 155 -4.68 17.97 -5.41
C TYR A 155 -3.61 18.90 -6.03
N PHE A 156 -3.58 19.03 -7.37
CA PHE A 156 -2.80 20.08 -8.04
C PHE A 156 -3.74 21.13 -8.64
N GLN A 157 -4.28 22.01 -7.79
CA GLN A 157 -4.68 23.37 -8.15
C GLN A 157 -4.24 24.34 -7.05
#